data_AF-A0A0G3GV21-F1
#
_entry.id   AF-A0A0G3GV21-F1
#
_cell.length_a   1.000
_cell.length_b   1.000
_cell.length_c   1.000
_cell.angle_alpha   90.00
_cell.angle_beta   90.00
_cell.angle_gamma   90.00
#
_symmetry.space_group_name_H-M   'P 1'
#
loop_
_entity.id
_entity.type
_entity.pdbx_description
1 polymer ?
#
loop_
_entity_poly.entity_id
_entity_poly.type
_entity_poly.pdbx_seq_one_letter_code
_entity_poly.pdbx_strand_id
1 'polypeptide(L)'
;MSTTSSRAIPMTVLFMLRTRLVFLTAWLLPLGIFLATTPYPIDSSYPDPKSLQIVGDGIRASLGMVVMYGKVPENLTVATWTMWENMTWILILGAVMSIFQAAYVTRNLEESGITEILHSLGLSPRSLKTVAVILSVITALLFGFMVFITLWSASLSLSGFQLRSCALAGGFAALFSLTFGLVTINCGEAFSTARATRGAGLGFLALTFAIRVVADIFDIAWLQWLSPFGWRDVIHAFDRDTYWPLAVFFAVNCVLVLPILLTRRDLHEQWFPRRDQVTPRVSGFSFSGLWWRLHGGLLVWWSVAIVAIGTGFYALTGEMNSLMDSSPRTKELLSLMTTNTDLVSIFAEFTSPIIGILVCCMVISLVVSFNQHEHHGQVSLLLSTGLSLKKNYTLTWVFSCIAAVVVTVVTSVIAAYCAIADSRVPDSSFSTLAWSIIDLLPAAIACAGIAAFIIGGWHRLSALVWLPLAGSGLITYFGELLKFPDWLQKLSVFAWAPHAVDHYYGAAVLIVIGFSTFILGLIRFTHRDLAE
;
A
#
# COMPACT_ATOMS: atom_id res chain seq x y z
N MET A 1 27.10 -39.48 3.82
CA MET A 1 26.70 -38.09 3.51
C MET A 1 25.19 -37.88 3.32
N SER A 2 24.33 -38.91 3.29
CA SER A 2 22.87 -38.74 3.09
C SER A 2 22.08 -38.48 4.38
N THR A 3 22.61 -38.81 5.56
CA THR A 3 21.90 -38.69 6.86
C THR A 3 21.97 -37.29 7.49
N THR A 4 22.97 -36.48 7.13
CA THR A 4 23.10 -35.08 7.60
C THR A 4 22.13 -34.13 6.90
N SER A 5 21.74 -34.43 5.67
CA SER A 5 20.81 -33.61 4.86
C SER A 5 19.36 -33.62 5.38
N SER A 6 18.86 -34.77 5.88
CA SER A 6 17.43 -34.89 6.21
C SER A 6 17.02 -34.11 7.47
N ARG A 7 17.94 -33.92 8.43
CA ARG A 7 17.69 -33.11 9.64
C ARG A 7 17.95 -31.61 9.43
N ALA A 8 18.70 -31.24 8.39
CA ALA A 8 19.11 -29.86 8.16
C ALA A 8 17.94 -28.97 7.70
N ILE A 9 17.06 -29.48 6.83
CA ILE A 9 15.86 -28.76 6.36
C ILE A 9 14.92 -28.41 7.52
N PRO A 10 14.43 -29.35 8.35
CA PRO A 10 13.50 -29.03 9.43
C PRO A 10 14.12 -28.11 10.49
N MET A 11 15.41 -28.26 10.80
CA MET A 11 16.10 -27.33 11.70
C MET A 11 16.18 -25.91 11.14
N THR A 12 16.47 -25.78 9.84
CA THR A 12 16.52 -24.47 9.17
C THR A 12 15.14 -23.83 9.11
N VAL A 13 14.08 -24.61 8.84
CA VAL A 13 12.69 -24.13 8.91
C VAL A 13 12.37 -23.62 10.32
N LEU A 14 12.68 -24.38 11.37
CA LEU A 14 12.44 -23.96 12.75
C LEU A 14 13.21 -22.69 13.12
N PHE A 15 14.47 -22.60 12.70
CA PHE A 15 15.31 -21.41 12.92
C PHE A 15 14.71 -20.17 12.25
N MET A 16 14.33 -20.29 10.97
CA MET A 16 13.72 -19.20 10.19
C MET A 16 12.34 -18.82 10.72
N LEU A 17 11.53 -19.80 11.16
CA LEU A 17 10.25 -19.52 11.81
C LEU A 17 10.46 -18.72 13.08
N ARG A 18 11.38 -19.13 13.96
CA ARG A 18 11.67 -18.42 15.21
C ARG A 18 12.09 -16.98 14.98
N THR A 19 12.96 -16.73 14.01
CA THR A 19 13.37 -15.36 13.64
C THR A 19 12.23 -14.53 13.02
N ARG A 20 11.21 -15.19 12.46
CA ARG A 20 10.07 -14.54 11.81
C ARG A 20 8.79 -14.56 12.64
N LEU A 21 8.80 -15.05 13.89
CA LEU A 21 7.63 -15.07 14.76
C LEU A 21 7.09 -13.66 15.01
N VAL A 22 7.96 -12.69 15.28
CA VAL A 22 7.56 -11.29 15.49
C VAL A 22 6.92 -10.72 14.23
N PHE A 23 7.49 -11.01 13.05
CA PHE A 23 6.90 -10.60 11.78
C PHE A 23 5.51 -11.21 11.58
N LEU A 24 5.36 -12.52 11.75
CA LEU A 24 4.06 -13.20 11.55
C LEU A 24 3.01 -12.73 12.56
N THR A 25 3.37 -12.60 13.83
CA THR A 25 2.44 -12.12 14.87
C THR A 25 2.02 -10.67 14.65
N ALA A 26 2.95 -9.80 14.22
CA ALA A 26 2.65 -8.41 13.88
C ALA A 26 1.70 -8.25 12.70
N TRP A 27 1.62 -9.23 11.79
CA TRP A 27 0.64 -9.24 10.69
C TRP A 27 -0.66 -9.93 11.08
N LEU A 28 -0.58 -11.15 11.63
CA LEU A 28 -1.76 -11.98 11.88
C LEU A 28 -2.65 -11.44 13.00
N LEU A 29 -2.08 -10.86 14.07
CA LEU A 29 -2.89 -10.36 15.18
C LEU A 29 -3.75 -9.15 14.78
N PRO A 30 -3.21 -8.06 14.19
CA PRO A 30 -4.04 -6.92 13.80
C PRO A 30 -5.07 -7.27 12.73
N LEU A 31 -4.71 -8.12 11.75
CA LEU A 31 -5.65 -8.57 10.72
C LEU A 31 -6.77 -9.43 11.29
N GLY A 32 -6.44 -10.32 12.23
CA GLY A 32 -7.43 -11.12 12.95
C GLY A 32 -8.35 -10.26 13.79
N ILE A 33 -7.82 -9.29 14.53
CA ILE A 33 -8.62 -8.35 15.33
C ILE A 33 -9.55 -7.53 14.40
N PHE A 34 -9.02 -6.99 13.30
CA PHE A 34 -9.82 -6.24 12.34
C PHE A 34 -11.00 -7.07 11.83
N LEU A 35 -10.75 -8.28 11.33
CA LEU A 35 -11.80 -9.18 10.84
C LEU A 35 -12.75 -9.64 11.94
N ALA A 36 -12.29 -9.76 13.19
CA ALA A 36 -13.13 -10.15 14.33
C ALA A 36 -14.12 -9.05 14.71
N THR A 37 -13.72 -7.79 14.58
CA THR A 37 -14.52 -6.65 15.06
C THR A 37 -15.61 -6.21 14.09
N THR A 38 -15.45 -6.47 12.79
CA THR A 38 -16.34 -5.90 11.76
C THR A 38 -17.77 -6.46 11.71
N PRO A 39 -18.06 -7.73 12.08
CA PRO A 39 -19.44 -8.24 12.03
C PRO A 39 -20.41 -7.54 13.00
N TYR A 40 -19.92 -7.11 14.16
CA TYR A 40 -20.78 -6.59 15.24
C TYR A 40 -21.42 -5.22 14.93
N PRO A 41 -20.68 -4.22 14.40
CA PRO A 41 -21.27 -2.96 13.95
C PRO A 41 -22.34 -3.15 12.88
N ILE A 42 -22.15 -4.09 11.95
CA ILE A 42 -23.10 -4.37 10.86
C ILE A 42 -24.44 -4.83 11.44
N ASP A 43 -24.41 -5.84 12.32
CA ASP A 43 -25.60 -6.38 12.98
C ASP A 43 -26.32 -5.31 13.82
N SER A 44 -25.56 -4.51 14.58
CA SER A 44 -26.12 -3.43 15.41
C SER A 44 -26.74 -2.28 14.61
N SER A 45 -26.21 -2.02 13.41
CA SER A 45 -26.66 -0.91 12.55
C SER A 45 -27.84 -1.32 11.67
N TYR A 46 -27.92 -2.60 11.27
CA TYR A 46 -28.93 -3.12 10.36
C TYR A 46 -29.56 -4.43 10.87
N PRO A 47 -30.30 -4.39 11.99
CA PRO A 47 -30.92 -5.58 12.58
C PRO A 47 -32.08 -6.15 11.74
N ASP A 48 -32.69 -5.35 10.85
CA ASP A 48 -33.77 -5.81 9.96
C ASP A 48 -33.22 -6.21 8.58
N PRO A 49 -33.43 -7.47 8.11
CA PRO A 49 -32.97 -7.93 6.80
C PRO A 49 -33.42 -7.06 5.62
N LYS A 50 -34.59 -6.42 5.71
CA LYS A 50 -35.07 -5.51 4.65
C LYS A 50 -34.23 -4.23 4.58
N SER A 51 -33.89 -3.66 5.74
CA SER A 51 -33.01 -2.47 5.79
C SER A 51 -31.63 -2.77 5.19
N LEU A 52 -31.10 -3.96 5.47
CA LEU A 52 -29.83 -4.42 4.92
C LEU A 52 -29.87 -4.56 3.39
N GLN A 53 -30.96 -5.13 2.84
CA GLN A 53 -31.14 -5.24 1.38
C GLN A 53 -31.25 -3.87 0.68
N ILE A 54 -31.98 -2.91 1.26
CA ILE A 54 -32.10 -1.55 0.69
C ILE A 54 -30.74 -0.87 0.59
N VAL A 55 -29.89 -1.01 1.61
CA VAL A 55 -28.52 -0.47 1.57
C VAL A 55 -27.68 -1.23 0.55
N GLY A 56 -27.84 -2.55 0.47
CA GLY A 56 -27.20 -3.39 -0.55
C GLY A 56 -27.50 -2.93 -1.97
N ASP A 57 -28.75 -2.56 -2.27
CA ASP A 57 -29.16 -2.02 -3.57
C ASP A 57 -28.50 -0.66 -3.87
N GLY A 58 -28.41 0.22 -2.87
CA GLY A 58 -27.71 1.50 -3.00
C GLY A 58 -26.22 1.32 -3.30
N ILE A 59 -25.57 0.34 -2.68
CA ILE A 59 -24.16 0.03 -2.91
C ILE A 59 -23.94 -0.63 -4.27
N ARG A 60 -24.83 -1.52 -4.72
CA ARG A 60 -24.78 -2.12 -6.07
C ARG A 60 -24.82 -1.07 -7.16
N ALA A 61 -25.53 0.03 -6.93
CA ALA A 61 -25.61 1.14 -7.87
C ALA A 61 -24.32 1.98 -7.94
N SER A 62 -23.39 1.81 -6.99
CA SER A 62 -22.09 2.50 -6.99
C SER A 62 -21.01 1.65 -7.65
N LEU A 63 -20.53 2.09 -8.82
CA LEU A 63 -19.38 1.53 -9.50
C LEU A 63 -18.14 1.60 -8.60
N GLY A 64 -17.99 2.65 -7.79
CA GLY A 64 -16.87 2.78 -6.85
C GLY A 64 -16.79 1.66 -5.83
N MET A 65 -17.91 1.34 -5.21
CA MET A 65 -17.98 0.24 -4.25
C MET A 65 -17.72 -1.10 -4.94
N VAL A 66 -18.19 -1.29 -6.17
CA VAL A 66 -17.87 -2.48 -6.99
C VAL A 66 -16.38 -2.55 -7.35
N VAL A 67 -15.73 -1.42 -7.63
CA VAL A 67 -14.28 -1.37 -7.91
C VAL A 67 -13.47 -1.68 -6.66
N MET A 68 -13.88 -1.20 -5.48
CA MET A 68 -13.14 -1.39 -4.22
C MET A 68 -13.37 -2.77 -3.62
N TYR A 69 -14.62 -3.21 -3.51
CA TYR A 69 -15.02 -4.41 -2.77
C TYR A 69 -15.50 -5.54 -3.68
N GLY A 70 -15.74 -5.29 -4.96
CA GLY A 70 -16.32 -6.23 -5.90
C GLY A 70 -17.83 -6.22 -5.91
N LYS A 71 -18.44 -7.11 -6.68
CA LYS A 71 -19.91 -7.18 -6.76
C LYS A 71 -20.52 -7.61 -5.44
N VAL A 72 -21.52 -6.85 -5.02
CA VAL A 72 -22.33 -7.17 -3.84
C VAL A 72 -23.14 -8.44 -4.13
N PRO A 73 -23.13 -9.44 -3.24
CA PRO A 73 -23.97 -10.62 -3.38
C PRO A 73 -25.48 -10.28 -3.44
N GLU A 74 -26.24 -11.07 -4.20
CA GLU A 74 -27.70 -10.91 -4.30
C GLU A 74 -28.37 -11.15 -2.93
N ASN A 75 -27.95 -12.21 -2.24
CA ASN A 75 -28.39 -12.56 -0.90
C ASN A 75 -27.50 -11.90 0.16
N LEU A 76 -27.92 -10.73 0.61
CA LEU A 76 -27.21 -9.96 1.61
C LEU A 76 -27.57 -10.44 3.03
N THR A 77 -26.58 -10.91 3.76
CA THR A 77 -26.63 -11.30 5.18
C THR A 77 -25.43 -10.67 5.89
N VAL A 78 -25.44 -10.65 7.22
CA VAL A 78 -24.28 -10.14 8.00
C VAL A 78 -22.99 -10.88 7.60
N ALA A 79 -23.06 -12.19 7.36
CA ALA A 79 -21.92 -13.00 6.95
C ALA A 79 -21.44 -12.68 5.51
N THR A 80 -22.36 -12.61 4.53
CA THR A 80 -22.00 -12.30 3.13
C THR A 80 -21.51 -10.86 2.98
N TRP A 81 -22.06 -9.92 3.74
CA TRP A 81 -21.56 -8.56 3.82
C TRP A 81 -20.15 -8.50 4.43
N THR A 82 -19.95 -9.15 5.59
CA THR A 82 -18.63 -9.20 6.24
C THR A 82 -17.57 -9.71 5.27
N MET A 83 -17.89 -10.78 4.54
CA MET A 83 -17.02 -11.35 3.51
C MET A 83 -16.76 -10.36 2.37
N TRP A 84 -17.79 -9.71 1.83
CA TRP A 84 -17.68 -8.77 0.72
C TRP A 84 -16.82 -7.54 1.09
N GLU A 85 -17.10 -6.91 2.21
CA GLU A 85 -16.45 -5.67 2.67
C GLU A 85 -15.00 -5.94 3.13
N ASN A 86 -14.78 -6.95 3.96
CA ASN A 86 -13.49 -7.11 4.64
C ASN A 86 -12.50 -7.97 3.87
N MET A 87 -12.97 -8.94 3.08
CA MET A 87 -12.07 -9.93 2.49
C MET A 87 -11.08 -9.27 1.50
N THR A 88 -11.47 -8.23 0.76
CA THR A 88 -10.52 -7.55 -0.16
C THR A 88 -9.32 -6.99 0.60
N TRP A 89 -9.54 -6.30 1.72
CA TRP A 89 -8.48 -5.74 2.55
C TRP A 89 -7.61 -6.83 3.20
N ILE A 90 -8.26 -7.86 3.74
CA ILE A 90 -7.57 -9.02 4.33
C ILE A 90 -6.68 -9.71 3.29
N LEU A 91 -7.18 -9.92 2.06
CA LEU A 91 -6.43 -10.52 0.97
C LEU A 91 -5.26 -9.63 0.54
N ILE A 92 -5.47 -8.32 0.32
CA ILE A 92 -4.38 -7.39 -0.05
C ILE A 92 -3.25 -7.46 0.99
N LEU A 93 -3.58 -7.31 2.27
CA LEU A 93 -2.59 -7.30 3.35
C LEU A 93 -1.95 -8.69 3.55
N GLY A 94 -2.71 -9.77 3.41
CA GLY A 94 -2.20 -11.15 3.43
C GLY A 94 -1.23 -11.44 2.28
N ALA A 95 -1.50 -10.92 1.09
CA ALA A 95 -0.60 -11.02 -0.04
C ALA A 95 0.68 -10.19 0.17
N VAL A 96 0.58 -8.96 0.66
CA VAL A 96 1.75 -8.13 1.02
C VAL A 96 2.62 -8.84 2.05
N MET A 97 2.02 -9.42 3.09
CA MET A 97 2.73 -10.24 4.08
C MET A 97 3.50 -11.38 3.42
N SER A 98 2.84 -12.15 2.55
CA SER A 98 3.46 -13.28 1.85
C SER A 98 4.55 -12.86 0.87
N ILE A 99 4.39 -11.74 0.16
CA ILE A 99 5.43 -11.15 -0.71
C ILE A 99 6.65 -10.77 0.13
N PHE A 100 6.48 -10.08 1.26
CA PHE A 100 7.59 -9.66 2.10
C PHE A 100 8.30 -10.83 2.77
N GLN A 101 7.55 -11.84 3.21
CA GLN A 101 8.11 -13.09 3.74
C GLN A 101 8.91 -13.82 2.67
N ALA A 102 8.33 -14.03 1.48
CA ALA A 102 8.96 -14.73 0.37
C ALA A 102 10.24 -14.03 -0.11
N ALA A 103 10.21 -12.71 -0.29
CA ALA A 103 11.39 -11.94 -0.65
C ALA A 103 12.46 -11.96 0.46
N TYR A 104 12.05 -12.04 1.73
CA TYR A 104 12.98 -12.18 2.85
C TYR A 104 13.73 -13.51 2.78
N VAL A 105 13.01 -14.63 2.74
CA VAL A 105 13.59 -16.00 2.78
C VAL A 105 14.31 -16.41 1.49
N THR A 106 14.36 -15.51 0.50
CA THR A 106 15.10 -15.68 -0.75
C THR A 106 16.17 -14.60 -0.86
N ARG A 107 15.89 -13.51 -1.57
CA ARG A 107 16.91 -12.55 -2.01
C ARG A 107 17.50 -11.70 -0.88
N ASN A 108 16.75 -11.42 0.20
CA ASN A 108 17.36 -10.69 1.32
C ASN A 108 18.40 -11.53 2.07
N LEU A 109 18.19 -12.84 2.19
CA LEU A 109 19.20 -13.71 2.82
C LEU A 109 20.48 -13.74 1.99
N GLU A 110 20.35 -13.74 0.66
CA GLU A 110 21.49 -13.65 -0.27
C GLU A 110 22.19 -12.30 -0.12
N GLU A 111 21.47 -11.17 -0.22
CA GLU A 111 22.07 -9.83 -0.09
C GLU A 111 22.75 -9.59 1.28
N SER A 112 22.23 -10.22 2.34
CA SER A 112 22.75 -10.05 3.71
C SER A 112 23.97 -10.92 4.02
N GLY A 113 24.45 -11.75 3.08
CA GLY A 113 25.56 -12.66 3.33
C GLY A 113 25.18 -13.94 4.10
N ILE A 114 23.90 -14.09 4.49
CA ILE A 114 23.43 -15.20 5.33
C ILE A 114 23.41 -16.49 4.52
N THR A 115 23.08 -16.40 3.23
CA THR A 115 23.06 -17.55 2.34
C THR A 115 24.45 -18.18 2.20
N GLU A 116 25.53 -17.39 2.13
CA GLU A 116 26.91 -17.89 2.13
C GLU A 116 27.26 -18.65 3.41
N ILE A 117 26.81 -18.15 4.57
CA ILE A 117 27.00 -18.82 5.87
C ILE A 117 26.21 -20.14 5.92
N LEU A 118 24.97 -20.15 5.43
CA LEU A 118 24.17 -21.38 5.39
C LEU A 118 24.79 -22.42 4.44
N HIS A 119 25.39 -22.00 3.33
CA HIS A 119 26.15 -22.87 2.44
C HIS A 119 27.43 -23.42 3.08
N SER A 120 28.16 -22.62 3.86
CA SER A 120 29.36 -23.10 4.57
C SER A 120 29.05 -24.16 5.63
N LEU A 121 27.81 -24.14 6.17
CA LEU A 121 27.28 -25.18 7.07
C LEU A 121 26.83 -26.47 6.34
N GLY A 122 27.02 -26.54 5.01
CA GLY A 122 26.73 -27.73 4.20
C GLY A 122 25.31 -27.81 3.64
N LEU A 123 24.50 -26.75 3.72
CA LEU A 123 23.19 -26.69 3.07
C LEU A 123 23.35 -26.50 1.56
N SER A 124 22.63 -27.30 0.77
CA SER A 124 22.62 -27.14 -0.69
C SER A 124 21.68 -26.00 -1.11
N PRO A 125 21.88 -25.38 -2.30
CA PRO A 125 20.95 -24.38 -2.84
C PRO A 125 19.51 -24.89 -2.93
N ARG A 126 19.34 -26.17 -3.29
CA ARG A 126 18.03 -26.83 -3.33
C ARG A 126 17.39 -26.90 -1.95
N SER A 127 18.16 -27.18 -0.91
CA SER A 127 17.65 -27.25 0.46
C SER A 127 17.07 -25.89 0.89
N LEU A 128 17.74 -24.78 0.57
CA LEU A 128 17.27 -23.43 0.90
C LEU A 128 16.00 -23.05 0.13
N LYS A 129 15.91 -23.39 -1.16
CA LYS A 129 14.68 -23.20 -1.96
C LYS A 129 13.50 -23.99 -1.39
N THR A 130 13.72 -25.25 -0.99
CA THR A 130 12.69 -26.06 -0.32
C THR A 130 12.26 -25.45 1.01
N VAL A 131 13.20 -24.92 1.81
CA VAL A 131 12.89 -24.20 3.06
C VAL A 131 12.01 -22.98 2.78
N ALA A 132 12.32 -22.19 1.74
CA ALA A 132 11.52 -21.02 1.35
C ALA A 132 10.07 -21.39 0.97
N VAL A 133 9.89 -22.49 0.22
CA VAL A 133 8.56 -23.02 -0.13
C VAL A 133 7.81 -23.48 1.12
N ILE A 134 8.46 -24.26 2.01
CA ILE A 134 7.84 -24.74 3.26
C ILE A 134 7.41 -23.56 4.14
N LEU A 135 8.26 -22.54 4.29
CA LEU A 135 7.92 -21.35 5.08
C LEU A 135 6.74 -20.58 4.49
N SER A 136 6.63 -20.51 3.16
CA SER A 136 5.50 -19.89 2.48
C SER A 136 4.21 -20.67 2.70
N VAL A 137 4.28 -22.01 2.65
CA VAL A 137 3.14 -22.89 2.98
C VAL A 137 2.71 -22.72 4.44
N ILE A 138 3.64 -22.71 5.39
CA ILE A 138 3.31 -22.50 6.81
C ILE A 138 2.67 -21.13 7.02
N THR A 139 3.21 -20.08 6.41
CA THR A 139 2.67 -18.71 6.49
C THR A 139 1.24 -18.65 5.94
N ALA A 140 1.01 -19.26 4.77
CA ALA A 140 -0.31 -19.34 4.16
C ALA A 140 -1.32 -20.11 5.02
N LEU A 141 -0.91 -21.25 5.61
CA LEU A 141 -1.76 -22.04 6.51
C LEU A 141 -2.12 -21.26 7.79
N LEU A 142 -1.16 -20.56 8.40
CA LEU A 142 -1.42 -19.72 9.55
C LEU A 142 -2.40 -18.58 9.23
N PHE A 143 -2.24 -17.97 8.05
CA PHE A 143 -3.15 -16.92 7.59
C PHE A 143 -4.56 -17.44 7.32
N GLY A 144 -4.70 -18.55 6.59
CA GLY A 144 -6.01 -19.17 6.36
C GLY A 144 -6.67 -19.68 7.64
N PHE A 145 -5.88 -20.22 8.58
CA PHE A 145 -6.38 -20.61 9.89
C PHE A 145 -6.84 -19.42 10.73
N MET A 146 -6.12 -18.29 10.67
CA MET A 146 -6.54 -17.03 11.29
C MET A 146 -7.88 -16.56 10.72
N VAL A 147 -8.07 -16.59 9.40
CA VAL A 147 -9.36 -16.22 8.77
C VAL A 147 -10.47 -17.17 9.22
N PHE A 148 -10.21 -18.47 9.20
CA PHE A 148 -11.16 -19.49 9.64
C PHE A 148 -11.59 -19.28 11.09
N ILE A 149 -10.64 -19.19 12.03
CA ILE A 149 -10.94 -19.11 13.47
C ILE A 149 -11.69 -17.82 13.80
N THR A 150 -11.39 -16.73 13.08
CA THR A 150 -12.00 -15.42 13.31
C THR A 150 -13.44 -15.36 12.79
N LEU A 151 -13.70 -15.89 11.60
CA LEU A 151 -15.08 -15.96 11.09
C LEU A 151 -15.91 -16.97 11.90
N TRP A 152 -15.29 -18.06 12.35
CA TRP A 152 -15.96 -19.04 13.18
C TRP A 152 -16.26 -18.52 14.59
N SER A 153 -15.40 -17.70 15.18
CA SER A 153 -15.69 -17.09 16.49
C SER A 153 -16.90 -16.16 16.43
N ALA A 154 -17.15 -15.49 15.31
CA ALA A 154 -18.36 -14.69 15.10
C ALA A 154 -19.65 -15.52 15.17
N SER A 155 -19.59 -16.83 14.87
CA SER A 155 -20.74 -17.73 14.96
C SER A 155 -21.25 -17.94 16.39
N LEU A 156 -20.47 -17.55 17.41
CA LEU A 156 -20.87 -17.64 18.82
C LEU A 156 -21.90 -16.57 19.19
N SER A 157 -21.92 -15.44 18.47
CA SER A 157 -22.78 -14.29 18.77
C SER A 157 -23.76 -13.97 17.64
N LEU A 158 -23.41 -14.33 16.40
CA LEU A 158 -24.16 -13.95 15.20
C LEU A 158 -24.60 -15.19 14.40
N SER A 159 -25.84 -15.16 13.93
CA SER A 159 -26.35 -16.18 13.01
C SER A 159 -25.81 -15.99 11.59
N GLY A 160 -25.59 -17.09 10.86
CA GLY A 160 -25.16 -17.06 9.45
C GLY A 160 -23.71 -17.50 9.21
N PHE A 161 -22.87 -17.55 10.26
CA PHE A 161 -21.49 -18.01 10.16
C PHE A 161 -21.38 -19.53 10.30
N GLN A 162 -21.68 -20.26 9.24
CA GLN A 162 -21.59 -21.73 9.24
C GLN A 162 -20.13 -22.21 9.21
N LEU A 163 -19.82 -23.28 9.94
CA LEU A 163 -18.48 -23.87 10.02
C LEU A 163 -17.89 -24.18 8.64
N ARG A 164 -18.72 -24.70 7.72
CA ARG A 164 -18.29 -25.12 6.38
C ARG A 164 -17.87 -23.92 5.51
N SER A 165 -18.68 -22.86 5.50
CA SER A 165 -18.38 -21.61 4.79
C SER A 165 -17.16 -20.91 5.37
N CYS A 166 -17.00 -20.93 6.70
CA CYS A 166 -15.79 -20.42 7.37
C CYS A 166 -14.53 -21.19 6.94
N ALA A 167 -14.61 -22.53 6.87
CA ALA A 167 -13.49 -23.38 6.45
C ALA A 167 -13.12 -23.14 4.97
N LEU A 168 -14.13 -22.95 4.12
CA LEU A 168 -13.94 -22.61 2.71
C LEU A 168 -13.26 -21.23 2.55
N ALA A 169 -13.70 -20.21 3.30
CA ALA A 169 -13.08 -18.89 3.29
C ALA A 169 -11.61 -18.92 3.78
N GLY A 170 -11.32 -19.66 4.86
CA GLY A 170 -9.96 -19.84 5.36
C GLY A 170 -9.06 -20.63 4.42
N GLY A 171 -9.57 -21.71 3.82
CA GLY A 171 -8.84 -22.51 2.83
C GLY A 171 -8.51 -21.70 1.57
N PHE A 172 -9.44 -20.90 1.09
CA PHE A 172 -9.20 -19.95 0.01
C PHE A 172 -8.13 -18.92 0.37
N ALA A 173 -8.24 -18.27 1.54
CA ALA A 173 -7.28 -17.27 1.99
C ALA A 173 -5.84 -17.84 2.09
N ALA A 174 -5.70 -19.10 2.52
CA ALA A 174 -4.42 -19.80 2.50
C ALA A 174 -3.87 -19.95 1.08
N LEU A 175 -4.64 -20.53 0.15
CA LEU A 175 -4.19 -20.76 -1.23
C LEU A 175 -3.88 -19.46 -1.98
N PHE A 176 -4.69 -18.43 -1.74
CA PHE A 176 -4.46 -17.08 -2.26
C PHE A 176 -3.11 -16.52 -1.78
N SER A 177 -2.90 -16.53 -0.46
CA SER A 177 -1.66 -16.01 0.15
C SER A 177 -0.43 -16.79 -0.31
N LEU A 178 -0.56 -18.12 -0.46
CA LEU A 178 0.50 -18.99 -1.01
C LEU A 178 0.87 -18.61 -2.44
N THR A 179 -0.10 -18.29 -3.30
CA THR A 179 0.14 -17.90 -4.69
C THR A 179 1.06 -16.68 -4.77
N PHE A 180 0.81 -15.65 -3.96
CA PHE A 180 1.67 -14.46 -3.90
C PHE A 180 3.06 -14.77 -3.35
N GLY A 181 3.17 -15.65 -2.35
CA GLY A 181 4.46 -16.11 -1.85
C GLY A 181 5.28 -16.84 -2.92
N LEU A 182 4.67 -17.80 -3.62
CA LEU A 182 5.33 -18.60 -4.66
C LEU A 182 5.71 -17.76 -5.89
N VAL A 183 4.84 -16.87 -6.36
CA VAL A 183 5.18 -15.93 -7.44
C VAL A 183 6.37 -15.06 -7.03
N THR A 184 6.39 -14.58 -5.79
CA THR A 184 7.51 -13.76 -5.30
C THR A 184 8.82 -14.55 -5.21
N ILE A 185 8.79 -15.82 -4.81
CA ILE A 185 9.98 -16.69 -4.85
C ILE A 185 10.49 -16.82 -6.29
N ASN A 186 9.59 -17.05 -7.26
CA ASN A 186 9.95 -17.08 -8.67
C ASN A 186 10.53 -15.75 -9.17
N CYS A 187 9.98 -14.61 -8.72
CA CYS A 187 10.58 -13.30 -8.97
C CYS A 187 11.98 -13.15 -8.34
N GLY A 188 12.24 -13.81 -7.20
CA GLY A 188 13.56 -13.87 -6.56
C GLY A 188 14.62 -14.58 -7.41
N GLU A 189 14.21 -15.52 -8.24
CA GLU A 189 15.09 -16.19 -9.22
C GLU A 189 15.36 -15.27 -10.44
N ALA A 190 14.36 -14.47 -10.82
CA ALA A 190 14.43 -13.60 -11.99
C ALA A 190 15.21 -12.29 -11.75
N PHE A 191 15.13 -11.71 -10.56
CA PHE A 191 15.70 -10.39 -10.24
C PHE A 191 16.90 -10.45 -9.28
N SER A 192 17.86 -9.54 -9.48
CA SER A 192 19.10 -9.50 -8.68
C SER A 192 18.99 -8.85 -7.30
N THR A 193 17.90 -8.15 -7.00
CA THR A 193 17.79 -7.43 -5.73
C THR A 193 16.50 -7.73 -5.00
N ALA A 194 16.54 -7.77 -3.67
CA ALA A 194 15.36 -7.99 -2.85
C ALA A 194 14.32 -6.90 -3.05
N ARG A 195 14.76 -5.67 -3.32
CA ARG A 195 13.89 -4.54 -3.68
C ARG A 195 13.13 -4.81 -4.99
N ALA A 196 13.82 -5.27 -6.04
CA ALA A 196 13.18 -5.61 -7.31
C ALA A 196 12.24 -6.82 -7.17
N THR A 197 12.62 -7.84 -6.40
CA THR A 197 11.76 -8.99 -6.11
C THR A 197 10.46 -8.59 -5.40
N ARG A 198 10.54 -7.76 -4.35
CA ARG A 198 9.35 -7.22 -3.67
C ARG A 198 8.51 -6.38 -4.62
N GLY A 199 9.15 -5.50 -5.40
CA GLY A 199 8.48 -4.65 -6.39
C GLY A 199 7.73 -5.47 -7.44
N ALA A 200 8.31 -6.56 -7.93
CA ALA A 200 7.64 -7.46 -8.88
C ALA A 200 6.45 -8.20 -8.25
N GLY A 201 6.59 -8.68 -7.01
CA GLY A 201 5.46 -9.27 -6.26
C GLY A 201 4.31 -8.30 -6.03
N LEU A 202 4.62 -7.06 -5.64
CA LEU A 202 3.63 -5.98 -5.48
C LEU A 202 3.03 -5.54 -6.82
N GLY A 203 3.82 -5.54 -7.90
CA GLY A 203 3.33 -5.29 -9.26
C GLY A 203 2.34 -6.38 -9.72
N PHE A 204 2.62 -7.64 -9.40
CA PHE A 204 1.70 -8.76 -9.65
C PHE A 204 0.40 -8.63 -8.83
N LEU A 205 0.49 -8.20 -7.57
CA LEU A 205 -0.68 -7.84 -6.74
C LEU A 205 -1.53 -6.75 -7.41
N ALA A 206 -0.91 -5.64 -7.82
CA ALA A 206 -1.62 -4.55 -8.48
C ALA A 206 -2.27 -5.01 -9.81
N LEU A 207 -1.55 -5.79 -10.61
CA LEU A 207 -2.04 -6.32 -11.88
C LEU A 207 -3.26 -7.25 -11.68
N THR A 208 -3.17 -8.18 -10.73
CA THR A 208 -4.27 -9.13 -10.46
C THR A 208 -5.49 -8.42 -9.88
N PHE A 209 -5.30 -7.40 -9.03
CA PHE A 209 -6.38 -6.53 -8.57
C PHE A 209 -7.02 -5.76 -9.74
N ALA A 210 -6.22 -5.19 -10.64
CA ALA A 210 -6.74 -4.49 -11.82
C ALA A 210 -7.53 -5.42 -12.75
N ILE A 211 -7.04 -6.65 -12.98
CA ILE A 211 -7.77 -7.68 -13.75
C ILE A 211 -9.12 -7.99 -13.09
N ARG A 212 -9.17 -8.10 -11.75
CA ARG A 212 -10.40 -8.31 -11.00
C ARG A 212 -11.38 -7.14 -11.18
N VAL A 213 -10.90 -5.89 -11.14
CA VAL A 213 -11.72 -4.70 -11.41
C VAL A 213 -12.31 -4.75 -12.82
N VAL A 214 -11.50 -5.06 -13.84
CA VAL A 214 -11.98 -5.20 -15.23
C VAL A 214 -12.99 -6.34 -15.36
N ALA A 215 -12.76 -7.48 -14.70
CA ALA A 215 -13.67 -8.61 -14.70
C ALA A 215 -15.05 -8.22 -14.16
N ASP A 216 -15.09 -7.42 -13.10
CA ASP A 216 -16.31 -7.01 -12.44
C ASP A 216 -17.06 -5.92 -13.20
N ILE A 217 -16.37 -4.93 -13.78
CA ILE A 217 -16.99 -3.84 -14.55
C ILE A 217 -17.61 -4.36 -15.86
N PHE A 218 -16.90 -5.25 -16.55
CA PHE A 218 -17.31 -5.74 -17.88
C PHE A 218 -18.05 -7.09 -17.84
N ASP A 219 -18.38 -7.59 -16.65
CA ASP A 219 -19.07 -8.88 -16.45
C ASP A 219 -18.37 -10.08 -17.12
N ILE A 220 -17.03 -10.09 -17.16
CA ILE A 220 -16.24 -11.10 -17.87
C ILE A 220 -15.87 -12.26 -16.94
N ALA A 221 -16.73 -13.28 -16.88
CA ALA A 221 -16.60 -14.41 -15.96
C ALA A 221 -15.27 -15.20 -16.10
N TRP A 222 -14.72 -15.38 -17.31
CA TRP A 222 -13.47 -16.13 -17.49
C TRP A 222 -12.25 -15.38 -16.92
N LEU A 223 -12.33 -14.05 -16.81
CA LEU A 223 -11.27 -13.21 -16.27
C LEU A 223 -11.13 -13.38 -14.75
N GLN A 224 -12.23 -13.74 -14.06
CA GLN A 224 -12.26 -14.04 -12.62
C GLN A 224 -11.42 -15.29 -12.28
N TRP A 225 -11.29 -16.23 -13.22
CA TRP A 225 -10.44 -17.41 -13.05
C TRP A 225 -8.94 -17.11 -13.19
N LEU A 226 -8.59 -16.11 -14.01
CA LEU A 226 -7.22 -15.73 -14.29
C LEU A 226 -6.59 -14.95 -13.12
N SER A 227 -7.40 -14.17 -12.39
CA SER A 227 -6.93 -13.37 -11.25
C SER A 227 -7.11 -14.12 -9.93
N PRO A 228 -6.06 -14.26 -9.09
CA PRO A 228 -6.20 -14.71 -7.72
C PRO A 228 -7.23 -13.92 -6.91
N PHE A 229 -7.45 -12.63 -7.21
CA PHE A 229 -8.50 -11.85 -6.55
C PHE A 229 -9.91 -12.26 -6.98
N GLY A 230 -10.10 -12.66 -8.24
CA GLY A 230 -11.39 -13.14 -8.75
C GLY A 230 -11.79 -14.52 -8.21
N TRP A 231 -10.83 -15.30 -7.71
CA TRP A 231 -11.08 -16.58 -7.05
C TRP A 231 -12.01 -16.46 -5.84
N ARG A 232 -12.02 -15.30 -5.17
CA ARG A 232 -12.96 -14.98 -4.08
C ARG A 232 -14.41 -15.07 -4.55
N ASP A 233 -14.68 -14.56 -5.75
CA ASP A 233 -16.03 -14.49 -6.30
C ASP A 233 -16.45 -15.86 -6.87
N VAL A 234 -15.50 -16.71 -7.27
CA VAL A 234 -15.73 -18.07 -7.80
C VAL A 234 -16.16 -19.08 -6.72
N ILE A 235 -15.70 -18.91 -5.47
CA ILE A 235 -16.01 -19.84 -4.37
C ILE A 235 -17.36 -19.58 -3.69
N HIS A 236 -17.97 -18.39 -3.92
CA HIS A 236 -19.27 -17.99 -3.36
C HIS A 236 -19.44 -18.31 -1.87
N ALA A 237 -18.43 -17.99 -1.06
CA ALA A 237 -18.45 -18.27 0.37
C ALA A 237 -19.64 -17.60 1.06
N PHE A 238 -20.34 -18.33 1.93
CA PHE A 238 -21.54 -17.90 2.67
C PHE A 238 -22.79 -17.64 1.81
N ASP A 239 -22.74 -17.94 0.50
CA ASP A 239 -23.92 -17.90 -0.38
C ASP A 239 -24.30 -19.33 -0.82
N ARG A 240 -23.58 -19.88 -1.81
CA ARG A 240 -23.79 -21.26 -2.31
C ARG A 240 -22.65 -22.23 -2.02
N ASP A 241 -21.53 -21.74 -1.49
CA ASP A 241 -20.33 -22.51 -1.12
C ASP A 241 -19.86 -23.52 -2.19
N THR A 242 -19.06 -23.06 -3.15
CA THR A 242 -18.47 -23.92 -4.20
C THR A 242 -17.05 -24.37 -3.81
N TYR A 243 -16.89 -25.65 -3.48
CA TYR A 243 -15.63 -26.21 -2.95
C TYR A 243 -14.64 -26.68 -4.03
N TRP A 244 -15.13 -27.16 -5.17
CA TRP A 244 -14.28 -27.71 -6.23
C TRP A 244 -13.22 -26.73 -6.78
N PRO A 245 -13.43 -25.39 -6.84
CA PRO A 245 -12.40 -24.45 -7.28
C PRO A 245 -11.14 -24.45 -6.41
N LEU A 246 -11.25 -24.81 -5.11
CA LEU A 246 -10.08 -24.93 -4.24
C LEU A 246 -9.07 -25.97 -4.76
N ALA A 247 -9.54 -27.05 -5.38
CA ALA A 247 -8.66 -28.05 -5.99
C ALA A 247 -7.89 -27.47 -7.19
N VAL A 248 -8.54 -26.59 -7.97
CA VAL A 248 -7.89 -25.87 -9.09
C VAL A 248 -6.83 -24.92 -8.56
N PHE A 249 -7.14 -24.12 -7.54
CA PHE A 249 -6.19 -23.19 -6.94
C PHE A 249 -4.99 -23.92 -6.32
N PHE A 250 -5.23 -25.07 -5.68
CA PHE A 250 -4.16 -25.93 -5.19
C PHE A 250 -3.29 -26.44 -6.33
N ALA A 251 -3.87 -26.90 -7.43
CA ALA A 251 -3.12 -27.33 -8.61
C ALA A 251 -2.27 -26.20 -9.21
N VAL A 252 -2.79 -24.97 -9.29
CA VAL A 252 -2.03 -23.79 -9.73
C VAL A 252 -0.81 -23.55 -8.84
N ASN A 253 -0.97 -23.61 -7.51
CA ASN A 253 0.14 -23.47 -6.57
C ASN A 253 1.18 -24.58 -6.73
N CYS A 254 0.77 -25.84 -6.96
CA CYS A 254 1.69 -26.94 -7.25
C CYS A 254 2.52 -26.68 -8.52
N VAL A 255 1.91 -26.13 -9.57
CA VAL A 255 2.62 -25.76 -10.81
C VAL A 255 3.64 -24.65 -10.54
N LEU A 256 3.32 -23.65 -9.72
CA LEU A 256 4.23 -22.56 -9.36
C LEU A 256 5.47 -23.01 -8.56
N VAL A 257 5.42 -24.18 -7.91
CA VAL A 257 6.55 -24.77 -7.19
C VAL A 257 7.57 -25.40 -8.14
N LEU A 258 7.14 -25.93 -9.29
CA LEU A 258 8.00 -26.62 -10.25
C LEU A 258 9.24 -25.82 -10.67
N PRO A 259 9.12 -24.58 -11.19
CA PRO A 259 10.30 -23.79 -11.58
C PRO A 259 11.26 -23.54 -10.41
N ILE A 260 10.75 -23.35 -9.19
CA ILE A 260 11.56 -23.13 -7.98
C ILE A 260 12.47 -24.33 -7.71
N LEU A 261 11.93 -25.56 -7.82
CA LEU A 261 12.67 -26.79 -7.54
C LEU A 261 13.60 -27.23 -8.68
N LEU A 262 13.22 -26.94 -9.93
CA LEU A 262 13.95 -27.38 -11.11
C LEU A 262 15.11 -26.45 -11.49
N THR A 263 15.00 -25.16 -11.17
CA THR A 263 16.04 -24.17 -11.52
C THR A 263 17.32 -24.39 -10.74
N ARG A 264 18.40 -24.64 -11.49
CA ARG A 264 19.77 -24.61 -10.99
C ARG A 264 20.34 -23.24 -11.31
N ARG A 265 20.60 -22.47 -10.26
CA ARG A 265 21.16 -21.12 -10.36
C ARG A 265 22.28 -21.03 -9.35
N ASP A 266 23.37 -20.37 -9.73
CA ASP A 266 24.44 -20.06 -8.80
C ASP A 266 24.05 -18.90 -7.89
N LEU A 267 24.85 -18.71 -6.84
CA LEU A 267 24.66 -17.62 -5.89
C LEU A 267 24.75 -16.28 -6.63
N HIS A 268 23.87 -15.33 -6.31
CA HIS A 268 23.80 -13.99 -6.91
C HIS A 268 23.48 -13.92 -8.42
N GLU A 269 23.48 -15.03 -9.14
CA GLU A 269 23.06 -15.08 -10.55
C GLU A 269 21.57 -14.69 -10.69
N GLN A 270 21.10 -14.41 -11.91
CA GLN A 270 19.71 -14.02 -12.17
C GLN A 270 19.34 -14.41 -13.61
N TRP A 271 18.05 -14.66 -13.86
CA TRP A 271 17.60 -15.08 -15.20
C TRP A 271 17.79 -14.00 -16.26
N PHE A 272 17.58 -12.74 -15.86
CA PHE A 272 17.84 -11.60 -16.73
C PHE A 272 19.26 -11.10 -16.48
N PRO A 273 20.19 -11.17 -17.44
CA PRO A 273 21.55 -10.69 -17.25
C PRO A 273 21.52 -9.23 -16.80
N ARG A 274 22.39 -8.88 -15.85
CA ARG A 274 22.43 -7.52 -15.31
C ARG A 274 22.86 -6.62 -16.47
N ARG A 275 22.07 -5.58 -16.77
CA ARG A 275 22.41 -4.55 -17.77
C ARG A 275 23.60 -3.67 -17.32
N ASP A 276 24.49 -4.19 -16.50
CA ASP A 276 25.73 -3.54 -16.08
C ASP A 276 26.76 -3.53 -17.21
N GLN A 277 26.55 -4.34 -18.24
CA GLN A 277 27.36 -4.34 -19.46
C GLN A 277 26.96 -3.25 -20.46
N VAL A 278 26.04 -2.34 -20.09
CA VAL A 278 25.81 -1.14 -20.90
C VAL A 278 27.00 -0.22 -20.68
N THR A 279 27.77 0.02 -21.75
CA THR A 279 28.80 1.08 -21.82
C THR A 279 28.31 2.31 -21.08
N PRO A 280 29.12 2.96 -20.23
CA PRO A 280 28.67 4.06 -19.38
C PRO A 280 28.08 5.15 -20.27
N ARG A 281 26.76 5.15 -20.44
CA ARG A 281 26.06 6.19 -21.18
C ARG A 281 26.30 7.48 -20.43
N VAL A 282 26.64 8.53 -21.19
CA VAL A 282 26.97 9.88 -20.73
C VAL A 282 25.93 10.47 -19.75
N SER A 283 24.71 9.90 -19.71
CA SER A 283 23.65 10.27 -18.76
C SER A 283 23.94 10.00 -17.28
N GLY A 284 25.05 9.32 -16.93
CA GLY A 284 25.47 9.10 -15.55
C GLY A 284 26.39 10.18 -14.94
N PHE A 285 26.88 11.14 -15.74
CA PHE A 285 27.83 12.16 -15.26
C PHE A 285 27.16 13.40 -14.66
N SER A 286 25.85 13.59 -14.89
CA SER A 286 25.09 14.69 -14.31
C SER A 286 24.52 14.32 -12.95
N PHE A 287 24.50 15.29 -12.05
CA PHE A 287 23.80 15.19 -10.77
C PHE A 287 22.33 14.75 -10.93
N SER A 288 21.62 15.28 -11.92
CA SER A 288 20.23 14.92 -12.21
C SER A 288 20.09 13.47 -12.66
N GLY A 289 21.06 12.95 -13.41
CA GLY A 289 21.09 11.55 -13.86
C GLY A 289 21.32 10.59 -12.71
N LEU A 290 22.22 10.93 -11.77
CA LEU A 290 22.43 10.18 -10.54
C LEU A 290 21.18 10.20 -9.66
N TRP A 291 20.59 11.37 -9.43
CA TRP A 291 19.38 11.51 -8.64
C TRP A 291 18.24 10.66 -9.22
N TRP A 292 18.03 10.70 -10.54
CA TRP A 292 17.02 9.87 -11.20
C TRP A 292 17.29 8.37 -11.03
N ARG A 293 18.54 7.93 -11.09
CA ARG A 293 18.87 6.51 -10.87
C ARG A 293 18.58 6.04 -9.44
N LEU A 294 18.80 6.91 -8.44
CA LEU A 294 18.61 6.58 -7.03
C LEU A 294 17.13 6.71 -6.60
N HIS A 295 16.47 7.78 -7.04
CA HIS A 295 15.13 8.16 -6.57
C HIS A 295 14.03 7.95 -7.61
N GLY A 296 14.36 7.79 -8.89
CA GLY A 296 13.37 7.72 -9.98
C GLY A 296 12.38 6.57 -9.84
N GLY A 297 12.83 5.39 -9.37
CA GLY A 297 11.92 4.27 -9.09
C GLY A 297 10.91 4.58 -7.98
N LEU A 298 11.37 5.23 -6.91
CA LEU A 298 10.52 5.66 -5.80
C LEU A 298 9.52 6.75 -6.26
N LEU A 299 9.99 7.73 -7.03
CA LEU A 299 9.18 8.80 -7.61
C LEU A 299 8.09 8.24 -8.52
N VAL A 300 8.44 7.38 -9.48
CA VAL A 300 7.48 6.80 -10.43
C VAL A 300 6.42 6.00 -9.69
N TRP A 301 6.82 5.19 -8.70
CA TRP A 301 5.87 4.39 -7.92
C TRP A 301 4.86 5.27 -7.16
N TRP A 302 5.34 6.29 -6.45
CA TRP A 302 4.46 7.25 -5.77
C TRP A 302 3.58 8.02 -6.75
N SER A 303 4.13 8.46 -7.88
CA SER A 303 3.37 9.20 -8.90
C SER A 303 2.21 8.36 -9.42
N VAL A 304 2.47 7.09 -9.77
CA VAL A 304 1.43 6.15 -10.23
C VAL A 304 0.39 5.91 -9.14
N ALA A 305 0.81 5.70 -7.89
CA ALA A 305 -0.11 5.48 -6.77
C ALA A 305 -0.99 6.71 -6.50
N ILE A 306 -0.42 7.91 -6.47
CA ILE A 306 -1.14 9.17 -6.21
C ILE A 306 -2.13 9.46 -7.33
N VAL A 307 -1.71 9.32 -8.60
CA VAL A 307 -2.60 9.52 -9.76
C VAL A 307 -3.73 8.50 -9.73
N ALA A 308 -3.43 7.20 -9.53
CA ALA A 308 -4.44 6.16 -9.53
C ALA A 308 -5.46 6.34 -8.38
N ILE A 309 -4.99 6.60 -7.17
CA ILE A 309 -5.85 6.80 -5.99
C ILE A 309 -6.67 8.09 -6.13
N GLY A 310 -6.03 9.21 -6.52
CA GLY A 310 -6.71 10.48 -6.70
C GLY A 310 -7.80 10.41 -7.77
N THR A 311 -7.49 9.79 -8.90
CA THR A 311 -8.45 9.56 -9.98
C THR A 311 -9.59 8.66 -9.51
N GLY A 312 -9.28 7.58 -8.78
CA GLY A 312 -10.27 6.65 -8.25
C GLY A 312 -11.26 7.33 -7.32
N PHE A 313 -10.79 8.13 -6.35
CA PHE A 313 -11.67 8.86 -5.44
C PHE A 313 -12.54 9.89 -6.16
N TYR A 314 -11.96 10.69 -7.05
CA TYR A 314 -12.70 11.76 -7.73
C TYR A 314 -13.70 11.23 -8.76
N ALA A 315 -13.45 10.05 -9.34
CA ALA A 315 -14.44 9.36 -10.16
C ALA A 315 -15.72 9.00 -9.40
N LEU A 316 -15.68 8.92 -8.05
CA LEU A 316 -16.85 8.60 -7.22
C LEU A 316 -17.71 9.82 -6.88
N THR A 317 -17.31 11.01 -7.30
CA THR A 317 -17.98 12.26 -6.89
C THR A 317 -19.47 12.26 -7.28
N GLY A 318 -19.79 11.84 -8.51
CA GLY A 318 -21.19 11.78 -8.97
C GLY A 318 -22.03 10.73 -8.25
N GLU A 319 -21.44 9.57 -7.94
CA GLU A 319 -22.12 8.51 -7.18
C GLU A 319 -22.37 8.91 -5.74
N MET A 320 -21.38 9.52 -5.10
CA MET A 320 -21.50 9.94 -3.70
C MET A 320 -22.55 11.05 -3.53
N ASN A 321 -22.70 11.95 -4.51
CA ASN A 321 -23.81 12.90 -4.53
C ASN A 321 -25.17 12.18 -4.44
N SER A 322 -25.38 11.14 -5.26
CA SER A 322 -26.63 10.38 -5.24
C SER A 322 -26.84 9.58 -3.94
N LEU A 323 -25.76 9.08 -3.32
CA LEU A 323 -25.80 8.40 -2.03
C LEU A 323 -26.11 9.36 -0.88
N MET A 324 -25.57 10.58 -0.91
CA MET A 324 -25.85 11.61 0.09
C MET A 324 -27.28 12.15 -0.02
N ASP A 325 -27.84 12.21 -1.22
CA ASP A 325 -29.25 12.58 -1.41
C ASP A 325 -30.21 11.50 -0.89
N SER A 326 -29.82 10.23 -0.95
CA SER A 326 -30.64 9.10 -0.48
C SER A 326 -30.48 8.78 1.01
N SER A 327 -29.36 9.17 1.64
CA SER A 327 -29.08 8.93 3.07
C SER A 327 -28.86 10.24 3.84
N PRO A 328 -29.89 10.74 4.56
CA PRO A 328 -29.78 11.96 5.37
C PRO A 328 -28.67 11.90 6.42
N ARG A 329 -28.39 10.71 6.96
CA ARG A 329 -27.38 10.50 8.01
C ARG A 329 -25.95 10.62 7.49
N THR A 330 -25.70 10.12 6.27
CA THR A 330 -24.39 10.27 5.61
C THR A 330 -24.13 11.74 5.31
N LYS A 331 -25.16 12.46 4.84
CA LYS A 331 -25.11 13.90 4.59
C LYS A 331 -24.85 14.69 5.88
N GLU A 332 -25.52 14.35 6.97
CA GLU A 332 -25.31 14.99 8.28
C GLU A 332 -23.87 14.82 8.76
N LEU A 333 -23.33 13.59 8.76
CA LEU A 333 -21.95 13.33 9.17
C LEU A 333 -20.90 14.07 8.33
N LEU A 334 -21.09 14.15 7.00
CA LEU A 334 -20.17 14.87 6.12
C LEU A 334 -20.31 16.38 6.23
N SER A 335 -21.53 16.89 6.45
CA SER A 335 -21.79 18.32 6.69
C SER A 335 -21.24 18.81 8.03
N LEU A 336 -21.04 17.91 9.00
CA LEU A 336 -20.34 18.25 10.23
C LEU A 336 -18.85 18.46 10.02
N MET A 337 -18.28 17.96 8.92
CA MET A 337 -16.85 18.01 8.59
C MET A 337 -16.47 19.15 7.63
N THR A 338 -17.46 19.87 7.09
CA THR A 338 -17.26 20.85 6.01
C THR A 338 -18.19 22.05 6.19
N THR A 339 -17.76 23.24 5.76
CA THR A 339 -18.59 24.47 5.87
C THR A 339 -19.45 24.69 4.61
N ASN A 340 -19.16 23.94 3.53
CA ASN A 340 -19.83 24.13 2.25
C ASN A 340 -21.21 23.45 2.18
N THR A 341 -22.09 24.02 1.35
CA THR A 341 -23.44 23.50 1.11
C THR A 341 -23.56 22.68 -0.17
N ASP A 342 -22.60 22.79 -1.09
CA ASP A 342 -22.61 22.05 -2.36
C ASP A 342 -21.96 20.66 -2.18
N LEU A 343 -22.69 19.61 -2.56
CA LEU A 343 -22.31 18.22 -2.32
C LEU A 343 -20.98 17.84 -2.99
N VAL A 344 -20.72 18.40 -4.18
CA VAL A 344 -19.45 18.19 -4.91
C VAL A 344 -18.29 18.77 -4.10
N SER A 345 -18.45 19.98 -3.57
CA SER A 345 -17.40 20.64 -2.77
C SER A 345 -17.15 19.94 -1.43
N ILE A 346 -18.21 19.45 -0.76
CA ILE A 346 -18.11 18.68 0.48
C ILE A 346 -17.27 17.41 0.24
N PHE A 347 -17.58 16.67 -0.83
CA PHE A 347 -16.84 15.46 -1.16
C PHE A 347 -15.39 15.75 -1.57
N ALA A 348 -15.15 16.86 -2.27
CA ALA A 348 -13.81 17.31 -2.63
C ALA A 348 -12.97 17.66 -1.39
N GLU A 349 -13.55 18.37 -0.42
CA GLU A 349 -12.90 18.72 0.86
C GLU A 349 -12.61 17.49 1.73
N PHE A 350 -13.48 16.48 1.68
CA PHE A 350 -13.24 15.23 2.38
C PHE A 350 -12.12 14.39 1.72
N THR A 351 -12.05 14.38 0.39
CA THR A 351 -11.13 13.50 -0.35
C THR A 351 -9.77 14.15 -0.64
N SER A 352 -9.70 15.47 -0.77
CA SER A 352 -8.44 16.16 -1.09
C SER A 352 -7.34 15.89 -0.05
N PRO A 353 -7.59 15.87 1.29
CA PRO A 353 -6.53 15.64 2.27
C PRO A 353 -5.92 14.24 2.17
N ILE A 354 -6.66 13.21 1.71
CA ILE A 354 -6.06 11.89 1.40
C ILE A 354 -4.96 12.04 0.35
N ILE A 355 -5.22 12.78 -0.73
CA ILE A 355 -4.25 13.01 -1.81
C ILE A 355 -3.08 13.83 -1.27
N GLY A 356 -3.35 14.87 -0.49
CA GLY A 356 -2.32 15.69 0.16
C GLY A 356 -1.40 14.89 1.07
N ILE A 357 -1.95 13.97 1.87
CA ILE A 357 -1.17 13.05 2.71
C ILE A 357 -0.26 12.18 1.85
N LEU A 358 -0.75 11.63 0.74
CA LEU A 358 0.06 10.80 -0.16
C LEU A 358 1.21 11.59 -0.82
N VAL A 359 0.95 12.83 -1.24
CA VAL A 359 1.99 13.72 -1.78
C VAL A 359 3.03 14.04 -0.71
N CYS A 360 2.61 14.34 0.52
CA CYS A 360 3.53 14.53 1.65
C CYS A 360 4.37 13.26 1.93
N CYS A 361 3.76 12.08 1.92
CA CYS A 361 4.47 10.80 2.06
C CYS A 361 5.54 10.61 0.98
N MET A 362 5.24 10.93 -0.29
CA MET A 362 6.20 10.85 -1.39
C MET A 362 7.39 11.76 -1.14
N VAL A 363 7.13 13.03 -0.83
CA VAL A 363 8.18 14.04 -0.63
C VAL A 363 9.04 13.70 0.59
N ILE A 364 8.44 13.32 1.71
CA ILE A 364 9.16 12.84 2.89
C ILE A 364 10.03 11.62 2.53
N SER A 365 9.48 10.65 1.80
CA SER A 365 10.22 9.45 1.40
C SER A 365 11.43 9.77 0.53
N LEU A 366 11.30 10.72 -0.41
CA LEU A 366 12.40 11.15 -1.29
C LEU A 366 13.52 11.85 -0.51
N VAL A 367 13.18 12.64 0.51
CA VAL A 367 14.19 13.30 1.35
C VAL A 367 14.82 12.30 2.33
N VAL A 368 14.02 11.44 2.99
CA VAL A 368 14.50 10.39 3.91
C VAL A 368 15.39 9.37 3.21
N SER A 369 15.15 9.06 1.93
CA SER A 369 15.99 8.09 1.23
C SER A 369 17.45 8.55 1.12
N PHE A 370 17.73 9.86 1.22
CA PHE A 370 19.10 10.36 1.34
C PHE A 370 19.84 9.74 2.54
N ASN A 371 19.18 9.62 3.69
CA ASN A 371 19.75 8.97 4.87
C ASN A 371 20.01 7.47 4.64
N GLN A 372 19.15 6.81 3.86
CA GLN A 372 19.40 5.42 3.47
C GLN A 372 20.63 5.30 2.57
N HIS A 373 20.84 6.25 1.66
CA HIS A 373 22.04 6.27 0.81
C HIS A 373 23.31 6.55 1.64
N GLU A 374 23.21 7.41 2.66
CA GLU A 374 24.28 7.66 3.64
C GLU A 374 24.62 6.40 4.43
N HIS A 375 23.65 5.63 4.91
CA HIS A 375 23.92 4.38 5.64
C HIS A 375 24.51 3.24 4.78
N HIS A 376 24.41 3.31 3.45
CA HIS A 376 24.89 2.26 2.54
C HIS A 376 26.28 2.54 1.95
N GLY A 377 27.06 3.53 2.42
CA GLY A 377 28.37 3.82 1.81
C GLY A 377 28.30 4.68 0.55
N GLN A 378 27.11 5.07 0.10
CA GLN A 378 26.96 5.68 -1.24
C GLN A 378 27.37 7.16 -1.21
N VAL A 379 27.16 7.83 -0.08
CA VAL A 379 27.53 9.23 0.11
C VAL A 379 29.05 9.37 0.25
N SER A 380 29.72 8.44 0.94
CA SER A 380 31.19 8.40 1.02
C SER A 380 31.84 8.10 -0.33
N LEU A 381 31.25 7.20 -1.13
CA LEU A 381 31.67 6.99 -2.53
C LEU A 381 31.54 8.26 -3.37
N LEU A 382 30.46 9.04 -3.22
CA LEU A 382 30.27 10.29 -3.95
C LEU A 382 31.31 11.36 -3.59
N LEU A 383 31.71 11.43 -2.31
CA LEU A 383 32.79 12.32 -1.87
C LEU A 383 34.11 12.01 -2.56
N SER A 384 34.43 10.72 -2.77
CA SER A 384 35.66 10.32 -3.46
C SER A 384 35.75 10.83 -4.92
N THR A 385 34.60 11.14 -5.53
CA THR A 385 34.53 11.69 -6.90
C THR A 385 34.67 13.22 -6.97
N GLY A 386 34.81 13.90 -5.83
CA GLY A 386 34.92 15.37 -5.75
C GLY A 386 33.59 16.13 -5.88
N LEU A 387 32.44 15.43 -5.86
CA LEU A 387 31.13 16.06 -5.90
C LEU A 387 30.78 16.71 -4.55
N SER A 388 30.24 17.93 -4.59
CA SER A 388 29.88 18.66 -3.37
C SER A 388 28.62 18.08 -2.70
N LEU A 389 28.75 17.65 -1.45
CA LEU A 389 27.62 17.17 -0.63
C LEU A 389 26.50 18.20 -0.48
N LYS A 390 26.84 19.48 -0.31
CA LYS A 390 25.85 20.58 -0.14
C LYS A 390 24.91 20.67 -1.33
N LYS A 391 25.47 20.61 -2.54
CA LYS A 391 24.72 20.61 -3.79
C LYS A 391 23.87 19.36 -3.92
N ASN A 392 24.38 18.20 -3.48
CA ASN A 392 23.64 16.95 -3.52
C ASN A 392 22.37 16.98 -2.67
N TYR A 393 22.55 17.38 -1.42
CA TYR A 393 21.47 17.54 -0.46
C TYR A 393 20.44 18.59 -0.92
N THR A 394 20.91 19.74 -1.42
CA THR A 394 20.04 20.82 -1.94
C THR A 394 19.23 20.36 -3.14
N LEU A 395 19.86 19.73 -4.13
CA LEU A 395 19.17 19.27 -5.33
C LEU A 395 18.20 18.13 -5.03
N THR A 396 18.48 17.31 -4.02
CA THR A 396 17.52 16.29 -3.55
C THR A 396 16.25 16.94 -3.02
N TRP A 397 16.35 17.99 -2.22
CA TRP A 397 15.18 18.75 -1.74
C TRP A 397 14.45 19.47 -2.88
N VAL A 398 15.18 20.15 -3.78
CA VAL A 398 14.59 20.85 -4.93
C VAL A 398 13.85 19.90 -5.85
N PHE A 399 14.44 18.74 -6.21
CA PHE A 399 13.77 17.75 -7.04
C PHE A 399 12.57 17.10 -6.35
N SER A 400 12.60 16.97 -5.02
CA SER A 400 11.44 16.49 -4.25
C SER A 400 10.29 17.51 -4.29
N CYS A 401 10.60 18.81 -4.21
CA CYS A 401 9.60 19.86 -4.37
C CYS A 401 9.04 19.91 -5.79
N ILE A 402 9.90 19.84 -6.83
CA ILE A 402 9.46 19.78 -8.23
C ILE A 402 8.56 18.55 -8.47
N ALA A 403 8.94 17.39 -7.93
CA ALA A 403 8.11 16.19 -7.97
C ALA A 403 6.74 16.43 -7.32
N ALA A 404 6.68 17.09 -6.16
CA ALA A 404 5.43 17.44 -5.51
C ALA A 404 4.54 18.30 -6.43
N VAL A 405 5.10 19.35 -7.06
CA VAL A 405 4.36 20.21 -8.00
C VAL A 405 3.82 19.40 -9.17
N VAL A 406 4.70 18.67 -9.86
CA VAL A 406 4.33 17.93 -11.08
C VAL A 406 3.27 16.88 -10.79
N VAL A 407 3.46 16.06 -9.75
CA VAL A 407 2.52 15.00 -9.41
C VAL A 407 1.18 15.58 -8.95
N THR A 408 1.18 16.63 -8.14
CA THR A 408 -0.05 17.27 -7.67
C THR A 408 -0.84 17.88 -8.83
N VAL A 409 -0.17 18.61 -9.74
CA VAL A 409 -0.82 19.19 -10.92
C VAL A 409 -1.37 18.12 -11.85
N VAL A 410 -0.58 17.10 -12.18
CA VAL A 410 -1.04 16.00 -13.05
C VAL A 410 -2.23 15.28 -12.42
N THR A 411 -2.15 14.93 -11.13
CA THR A 411 -3.26 14.29 -10.42
C THR A 411 -4.49 15.20 -10.37
N SER A 412 -4.34 16.49 -10.10
CA SER A 412 -5.47 17.43 -10.04
C SER A 412 -6.24 17.50 -11.35
N VAL A 413 -5.52 17.58 -12.48
CA VAL A 413 -6.13 17.66 -13.81
C VAL A 413 -6.84 16.35 -14.14
N ILE A 414 -6.17 15.21 -13.97
CA ILE A 414 -6.76 13.89 -14.28
C ILE A 414 -7.97 13.61 -13.38
N ALA A 415 -7.85 13.85 -12.08
CA ALA A 415 -8.91 13.62 -11.11
C ALA A 415 -10.13 14.51 -11.39
N ALA A 416 -9.93 15.81 -11.64
CA ALA A 416 -11.02 16.72 -12.00
C ALA A 416 -11.69 16.33 -13.32
N TYR A 417 -10.93 15.93 -14.35
CA TYR A 417 -11.49 15.43 -15.61
C TYR A 417 -12.32 14.15 -15.41
N CYS A 418 -11.84 13.22 -14.58
CA CYS A 418 -12.57 11.99 -14.29
C CYS A 418 -13.85 12.24 -13.49
N ALA A 419 -13.88 13.24 -12.61
CA ALA A 419 -15.09 13.62 -11.89
C ALA A 419 -16.17 14.20 -12.82
N ILE A 420 -15.82 15.15 -13.69
CA ILE A 420 -16.77 15.76 -14.64
C ILE A 420 -17.16 14.82 -15.79
N ALA A 421 -16.42 13.73 -16.01
CA ALA A 421 -16.79 12.70 -16.96
C ALA A 421 -18.09 11.97 -16.55
N ASP A 422 -18.48 12.01 -15.27
CA ASP A 422 -19.81 11.60 -14.83
C ASP A 422 -20.82 12.72 -15.12
N SER A 423 -21.84 12.40 -15.91
CA SER A 423 -22.99 13.26 -16.22
C SER A 423 -23.72 13.86 -15.01
N ARG A 424 -23.54 13.27 -13.82
CA ARG A 424 -24.11 13.76 -12.55
C ARG A 424 -23.35 14.96 -11.97
N VAL A 425 -22.16 15.28 -12.48
CA VAL A 425 -21.31 16.38 -12.00
C VAL A 425 -21.30 17.50 -13.05
N PRO A 426 -21.64 18.75 -12.68
CA PRO A 426 -21.57 19.87 -13.62
C PRO A 426 -20.13 20.17 -14.06
N ASP A 427 -19.92 20.45 -15.35
CA ASP A 427 -18.62 20.84 -15.93
C ASP A 427 -17.99 22.05 -15.22
N SER A 428 -18.80 22.96 -14.68
CA SER A 428 -18.35 24.12 -13.91
C SER A 428 -17.55 23.76 -12.66
N SER A 429 -17.72 22.53 -12.15
CA SER A 429 -17.06 22.02 -10.94
C SER A 429 -15.59 21.65 -11.18
N PHE A 430 -15.14 21.58 -12.44
CA PHE A 430 -13.75 21.24 -12.77
C PHE A 430 -12.74 22.11 -12.03
N SER A 431 -12.98 23.42 -12.00
CA SER A 431 -12.07 24.37 -11.34
C SER A 431 -11.99 24.11 -9.82
N THR A 432 -13.13 23.96 -9.16
CA THR A 432 -13.22 23.66 -7.72
C THR A 432 -12.49 22.37 -7.37
N LEU A 433 -12.67 21.32 -8.18
CA LEU A 433 -12.06 20.00 -7.97
C LEU A 433 -10.56 19.97 -8.29
N ALA A 434 -10.09 20.79 -9.23
CA ALA A 434 -8.66 20.91 -9.49
C ALA A 434 -7.96 21.69 -8.37
N TRP A 435 -8.56 22.79 -7.91
CA TRP A 435 -8.00 23.63 -6.85
C TRP A 435 -7.94 22.91 -5.51
N SER A 436 -8.96 22.11 -5.14
CA SER A 436 -8.95 21.32 -3.90
C SER A 436 -7.69 20.46 -3.73
N ILE A 437 -7.10 19.97 -4.83
CA ILE A 437 -5.86 19.19 -4.82
C ILE A 437 -4.62 20.10 -4.85
N ILE A 438 -4.62 21.14 -5.70
CA ILE A 438 -3.49 22.07 -5.86
C ILE A 438 -3.20 22.82 -4.55
N ASP A 439 -4.24 23.14 -3.79
CA ASP A 439 -4.16 23.86 -2.52
C ASP A 439 -3.37 23.09 -1.44
N LEU A 440 -3.11 21.81 -1.63
CA LEU A 440 -2.33 20.98 -0.71
C LEU A 440 -0.81 21.05 -0.98
N LEU A 441 -0.39 21.70 -2.06
CA LEU A 441 1.03 21.82 -2.43
C LEU A 441 1.89 22.54 -1.37
N PRO A 442 1.45 23.65 -0.73
CA PRO A 442 2.20 24.30 0.34
C PRO A 442 2.49 23.36 1.51
N ALA A 443 1.54 22.49 1.84
CA ALA A 443 1.70 21.50 2.91
C ALA A 443 2.81 20.50 2.59
N ALA A 444 2.89 20.03 1.34
CA ALA A 444 3.94 19.14 0.88
C ALA A 444 5.34 19.79 0.94
N ILE A 445 5.45 21.07 0.57
CA ILE A 445 6.71 21.84 0.63
C ILE A 445 7.15 22.04 2.09
N ALA A 446 6.22 22.34 2.99
CA ALA A 446 6.51 22.45 4.42
C ALA A 446 7.04 21.12 4.98
N CYS A 447 6.38 20.00 4.68
CA CYS A 447 6.84 18.66 5.06
C CYS A 447 8.22 18.33 4.48
N ALA A 448 8.52 18.74 3.24
CA ALA A 448 9.84 18.57 2.63
C ALA A 448 10.94 19.27 3.42
N GLY A 449 10.69 20.53 3.80
CA GLY A 449 11.63 21.35 4.58
C GLY A 449 11.87 20.80 5.98
N ILE A 450 10.81 20.40 6.67
CA ILE A 450 10.90 19.79 8.01
C ILE A 450 11.65 18.46 7.95
N ALA A 451 11.37 17.62 6.95
CA ALA A 451 12.10 16.38 6.72
C ALA A 451 13.60 16.65 6.50
N ALA A 452 13.91 17.62 5.63
CA ALA A 452 15.29 18.03 5.39
C ALA A 452 15.95 18.49 6.69
N PHE A 453 15.32 19.37 7.47
CA PHE A 453 15.84 19.84 8.75
C PHE A 453 16.23 18.71 9.70
N ILE A 454 15.34 17.76 9.93
CA ILE A 454 15.57 16.63 10.84
C ILE A 454 16.69 15.74 10.30
N ILE A 455 16.69 15.42 9.00
CA ILE A 455 17.71 14.55 8.39
C ILE A 455 19.07 15.25 8.34
N GLY A 456 19.12 16.57 8.15
CA GLY A 456 20.35 17.36 8.15
C GLY A 456 20.95 17.47 9.54
N GLY A 457 20.12 17.70 10.57
CA GLY A 457 20.57 17.84 11.96
C GLY A 457 20.85 16.51 12.67
N TRP A 458 19.88 15.59 12.66
CA TRP A 458 19.89 14.38 13.49
C TRP A 458 19.41 13.16 12.69
N HIS A 459 20.28 12.59 11.85
CA HIS A 459 19.95 11.40 11.03
C HIS A 459 19.38 10.22 11.83
N ARG A 460 19.81 10.04 13.09
CA ARG A 460 19.30 9.01 14.02
C ARG A 460 17.82 9.17 14.37
N LEU A 461 17.28 10.38 14.25
CA LEU A 461 15.88 10.72 14.55
C LEU A 461 15.02 10.77 13.28
N SER A 462 15.45 10.15 12.18
CA SER A 462 14.70 10.12 10.91
C SER A 462 13.25 9.61 11.05
N ALA A 463 12.94 8.79 12.04
CA ALA A 463 11.58 8.36 12.33
C ALA A 463 10.65 9.52 12.74
N LEU A 464 11.17 10.57 13.39
CA LEU A 464 10.38 11.72 13.84
C LEU A 464 9.86 12.58 12.70
N VAL A 465 10.41 12.43 11.48
CA VAL A 465 9.96 13.14 10.28
C VAL A 465 8.48 12.88 9.97
N TRP A 466 7.95 11.73 10.39
CA TRP A 466 6.57 11.35 10.14
C TRP A 466 5.56 11.97 11.12
N LEU A 467 6.02 12.51 12.25
CA LEU A 467 5.12 13.05 13.29
C LEU A 467 4.25 14.22 12.81
N PRO A 468 4.77 15.25 12.09
CA PRO A 468 3.95 16.35 11.61
C PRO A 468 2.84 15.88 10.66
N LEU A 469 3.15 14.91 9.80
CA LEU A 469 2.18 14.35 8.86
C LEU A 469 1.12 13.50 9.56
N ALA A 470 1.54 12.59 10.44
CA ALA A 470 0.64 11.73 11.19
C ALA A 470 -0.29 12.54 12.11
N GLY A 471 0.25 13.55 12.80
CA GLY A 471 -0.52 14.48 13.62
C GLY A 471 -1.53 15.27 12.80
N SER A 472 -1.10 15.84 11.67
CA SER A 472 -1.99 16.61 10.78
C SER A 472 -3.11 15.76 10.22
N GLY A 473 -2.83 14.54 9.76
CA GLY A 473 -3.84 13.62 9.25
C GLY A 473 -4.87 13.22 10.31
N LEU A 474 -4.42 12.93 11.54
CA LEU A 474 -5.32 12.60 12.65
C LEU A 474 -6.23 13.79 12.98
N ILE A 475 -5.66 14.99 13.08
CA ILE A 475 -6.41 16.22 13.37
C ILE A 475 -7.44 16.50 12.28
N THR A 476 -7.09 16.33 11.00
CA THR A 476 -8.00 16.62 9.89
C THR A 476 -9.22 15.71 9.86
N TYR A 477 -9.11 14.41 10.15
CA TYR A 477 -10.26 13.49 10.10
C TYR A 477 -11.01 13.36 11.43
N PHE A 478 -10.31 13.44 12.56
CA PHE A 478 -10.88 13.17 13.87
C PHE A 478 -11.01 14.42 14.74
N GLY A 479 -10.47 15.57 14.32
CA GLY A 479 -10.41 16.78 15.14
C GLY A 479 -11.77 17.27 15.59
N GLU A 480 -12.72 17.36 14.66
CA GLU A 480 -14.09 17.80 14.97
C GLU A 480 -14.90 16.68 15.65
N LEU A 481 -14.72 15.43 15.23
CA LEU A 481 -15.39 14.27 15.84
C LEU A 481 -15.02 14.09 17.32
N LEU A 482 -13.74 14.30 17.65
CA LEU A 482 -13.21 14.25 19.02
C LEU A 482 -13.32 15.58 19.76
N LYS A 483 -13.85 16.64 19.11
CA LYS A 483 -14.02 17.99 19.66
C LYS A 483 -12.72 18.56 20.23
N PHE A 484 -11.63 18.48 19.47
CA PHE A 484 -10.35 19.08 19.85
C PHE A 484 -10.41 20.61 19.91
N PRO A 485 -9.62 21.24 20.80
CA PRO A 485 -9.60 22.70 20.89
C PRO A 485 -9.00 23.34 19.63
N ASP A 486 -9.46 24.53 19.27
CA ASP A 486 -9.11 25.23 18.02
C ASP A 486 -7.61 25.38 17.77
N TRP A 487 -6.81 25.60 18.83
CA TRP A 487 -5.36 25.72 18.70
C TRP A 487 -4.71 24.43 18.19
N LEU A 488 -5.27 23.27 18.56
CA LEU A 488 -4.79 21.97 18.11
C LEU A 488 -5.22 21.71 16.66
N GLN A 489 -6.43 22.13 16.30
CA GLN A 489 -6.90 22.04 14.91
C GLN A 489 -6.04 22.89 13.95
N LYS A 490 -5.68 24.10 14.39
CA LYS A 490 -4.76 25.01 13.66
C LYS A 490 -3.31 24.52 13.58
N LEU A 491 -2.94 23.48 14.33
CA LEU A 491 -1.60 22.88 14.24
C LEU A 491 -1.46 22.01 12.97
N SER A 492 -2.58 21.55 12.39
CA SER A 492 -2.55 20.73 11.18
C SER A 492 -1.99 21.52 10.00
N VAL A 493 -1.06 20.93 9.26
CA VAL A 493 -0.50 21.53 8.05
C VAL A 493 -1.60 21.71 6.98
N PHE A 494 -2.61 20.84 6.99
CA PHE A 494 -3.74 20.91 6.04
C PHE A 494 -4.77 21.97 6.41
N ALA A 495 -4.81 22.44 7.67
CA ALA A 495 -5.74 23.49 8.10
C ALA A 495 -5.44 24.86 7.44
N TRP A 496 -4.23 25.03 6.89
CA TRP A 496 -3.78 26.26 6.23
C TRP A 496 -3.75 26.15 4.71
N ALA A 497 -4.25 25.04 4.15
CA ALA A 497 -4.44 24.90 2.71
C ALA A 497 -5.51 25.92 2.25
N PRO A 498 -5.28 26.67 1.16
CA PRO A 498 -6.17 27.73 0.73
C PRO A 498 -7.47 27.20 0.11
N HIS A 499 -8.33 26.57 0.90
CA HIS A 499 -9.69 26.25 0.47
C HIS A 499 -10.48 27.55 0.34
N ALA A 500 -11.00 27.81 -0.87
CA ALA A 500 -11.84 28.93 -1.28
C ALA A 500 -11.53 30.33 -0.67
N VAL A 501 -10.88 31.16 -1.49
CA VAL A 501 -10.80 32.64 -1.49
C VAL A 501 -10.10 33.37 -0.32
N ASP A 502 -10.06 32.87 0.91
CA ASP A 502 -9.61 33.70 2.06
C ASP A 502 -8.27 33.30 2.74
N HIS A 503 -7.58 32.25 2.29
CA HIS A 503 -6.45 31.66 3.03
C HIS A 503 -5.09 31.66 2.30
N TYR A 504 -4.85 32.57 1.35
CA TYR A 504 -3.53 32.71 0.69
C TYR A 504 -2.38 32.99 1.67
N TYR A 505 -2.67 33.64 2.80
CA TYR A 505 -1.69 33.87 3.86
C TYR A 505 -1.18 32.57 4.48
N GLY A 506 -2.05 31.57 4.69
CA GLY A 506 -1.68 30.27 5.23
C GLY A 506 -0.73 29.52 4.30
N ALA A 507 -1.05 29.49 3.01
CA ALA A 507 -0.19 28.91 1.98
C ALA A 507 1.21 29.56 1.95
N ALA A 508 1.26 30.90 1.99
CA ALA A 508 2.53 31.64 2.01
C ALA A 508 3.37 31.29 3.26
N VAL A 509 2.74 31.22 4.43
CA VAL A 509 3.40 30.83 5.69
C VAL A 509 3.97 29.41 5.59
N LEU A 510 3.24 28.44 5.05
CA LEU A 510 3.73 27.08 4.87
C LEU A 510 4.94 26.99 3.93
N ILE A 511 4.92 27.74 2.83
CA ILE A 511 6.06 27.82 1.90
C ILE A 511 7.27 28.42 2.62
N VAL A 512 7.09 29.52 3.37
CA VAL A 512 8.16 30.14 4.17
C VAL A 512 8.71 29.15 5.20
N ILE A 513 7.85 28.39 5.89
CA ILE A 513 8.28 27.33 6.82
C ILE A 513 9.10 26.26 6.08
N GLY A 514 8.66 25.79 4.91
CA GLY A 514 9.41 24.81 4.11
C GLY A 514 10.80 25.29 3.71
N PHE A 515 10.93 26.50 3.17
CA PHE A 515 12.23 27.06 2.79
C PHE A 515 13.13 27.36 3.99
N SER A 516 12.58 27.94 5.07
CA SER A 516 13.36 28.28 6.27
C SER A 516 13.89 27.03 6.98
N THR A 517 13.06 26.01 7.16
CA THR A 517 13.49 24.72 7.74
C THR A 517 14.51 24.01 6.87
N PHE A 518 14.35 24.06 5.54
CA PHE A 518 15.37 23.55 4.61
C PHE A 518 16.72 24.27 4.77
N ILE A 519 16.74 25.61 4.82
CA ILE A 519 17.98 26.39 4.98
C ILE A 519 18.66 26.03 6.31
N LEU A 520 17.89 25.95 7.41
CA LEU A 520 18.41 25.52 8.70
C LEU A 520 18.98 24.09 8.65
N GLY A 521 18.31 23.18 7.93
CA GLY A 521 18.74 21.81 7.70
C GLY A 521 20.04 21.74 6.92
N LEU A 522 20.17 22.54 5.87
CA LEU A 522 21.39 22.65 5.06
C LEU A 522 22.55 23.18 5.89
N ILE A 523 22.36 24.23 6.69
CA ILE A 523 23.41 24.76 7.57
C ILE A 523 23.89 23.67 8.52
N ARG A 524 22.96 22.98 9.21
CA ARG A 524 23.29 21.90 10.13
C ARG A 524 23.99 20.72 9.45
N PHE A 525 23.52 20.31 8.28
CA PHE A 525 24.14 19.24 7.50
C PHE A 525 25.61 19.54 7.18
N THR A 526 25.96 20.80 6.96
CA THR A 526 27.35 21.18 6.64
C THR A 526 28.31 21.19 7.83
N HIS A 527 27.77 21.11 9.05
CA HIS A 527 28.52 21.06 10.29
C HIS A 527 28.45 19.69 10.97
N ARG A 528 27.77 18.71 10.36
CA ARG A 528 27.61 17.37 10.91
C ARG A 528 28.60 16.40 10.27
N ASP A 529 29.10 15.48 11.09
CA ASP A 529 29.78 14.29 10.59
C ASP A 529 28.81 13.37 9.84
N LEU A 530 29.36 12.58 8.93
CA LEU A 530 28.60 11.55 8.21
C LEU A 530 28.25 10.41 9.17
N ALA A 531 27.14 9.72 8.88
CA ALA A 531 26.66 8.63 9.72
C ALA A 531 27.54 7.35 9.70
N GLU A 532 28.50 7.26 8.77
CA GLU A 532 29.42 6.13 8.56
C GLU A 532 30.62 6.15 9.49
#